data_AF-A0A520GUT5-F1
#
_entry.id   AF-A0A520GUT5-F1
#
_cell.length_a   1.000
_cell.length_b   1.000
_cell.length_c   1.000
_cell.angle_alpha   90.00
_cell.angle_beta   90.00
_cell.angle_gamma   90.00
#
_symmetry.space_group_name_H-M   'P 1'
#
loop_
_entity.id
_entity.type
_entity.pdbx_description
1 polymer ?
#
loop_
_entity_poly.entity_id
_entity_poly.type
_entity_poly.pdbx_seq_one_letter_code
_entity_poly.pdbx_strand_id
1 'polypeptide(L)'
;AILCLPRQFYVGVIEAQGPEPVAKARGPFIAYMVVISVLVLPLALAGMTLLPGDAEPDLYVLAVPLQQGHHLVALLAFLGGFSAATAMVVVETIALSTMATNDLLAPLLLRRHGEAGEGELGRRMLRVRRVIIAAIVAVALVYGRSLGADLPLASIGLIAFAGVAQFAPALIATVGWNFANHTAARAGLIGGVIVWIYCLLLPSIGEGVGPALAQFTRGWLDPDALLGWRIGSPLVNGTVWSLGVNVALMAGLHMRERHRGNAALDHVTTLGELRMLVARFVGDGEAEAIGVTSPDLRAPIDGPAARTAERLIAGVIGAPSARKIVASSIAGSAIDVSDVV
;
A
#
# COMPACT_ATOMS: atom_id res chain seq x y z
N ALA A 1 6.34 -2.28 8.52
CA ALA A 1 7.23 -1.27 7.92
C ALA A 1 8.27 -1.90 7.00
N ILE A 2 9.19 -2.75 7.49
CA ILE A 2 10.32 -3.29 6.69
C ILE A 2 9.88 -3.91 5.34
N LEU A 3 8.83 -4.74 5.32
CA LEU A 3 8.36 -5.38 4.08
C LEU A 3 7.78 -4.40 3.04
N CYS A 4 7.20 -3.29 3.49
CA CYS A 4 6.52 -2.32 2.64
C CYS A 4 7.41 -1.11 2.29
N LEU A 5 8.60 -1.00 2.91
CA LEU A 5 9.53 0.08 2.64
C LEU A 5 10.23 -0.20 1.30
N PRO A 6 10.14 0.72 0.32
CA PRO A 6 10.70 0.48 -1.00
C PRO A 6 12.21 0.18 -0.93
N ARG A 7 12.97 0.90 -0.10
CA ARG A 7 14.40 0.64 0.09
C ARG A 7 14.70 -0.78 0.57
N GLN A 8 13.94 -1.30 1.53
CA GLN A 8 14.16 -2.64 2.07
C GLN A 8 13.81 -3.72 1.04
N PHE A 9 12.76 -3.48 0.24
CA PHE A 9 12.43 -4.33 -0.91
C PHE A 9 13.53 -4.30 -1.98
N TYR A 10 14.05 -3.12 -2.32
CA TYR A 10 15.12 -2.96 -3.30
C TYR A 10 16.37 -3.74 -2.91
N VAL A 11 16.85 -3.56 -1.68
CA VAL A 11 18.04 -4.25 -1.18
C VAL A 11 17.78 -5.76 -1.09
N GLY A 12 16.60 -6.16 -0.57
CA GLY A 12 16.28 -7.56 -0.34
C GLY A 12 15.95 -8.37 -1.60
N VAL A 13 15.52 -7.73 -2.70
CA VAL A 13 15.03 -8.42 -3.90
C VAL A 13 15.83 -8.08 -5.15
N ILE A 14 16.22 -6.80 -5.33
CA ILE A 14 16.89 -6.35 -6.55
C ILE A 14 18.41 -6.44 -6.41
N GLU A 15 18.97 -6.05 -5.26
CA GLU A 15 20.41 -6.14 -5.03
C GLU A 15 20.85 -7.53 -4.55
N ALA A 16 19.95 -8.27 -3.90
CA ALA A 16 20.25 -9.63 -3.46
C ALA A 16 20.44 -10.56 -4.67
N GLN A 17 21.64 -11.13 -4.82
CA GLN A 17 21.97 -12.10 -5.87
C GLN A 17 21.41 -13.50 -5.56
N GLY A 18 20.13 -13.58 -5.20
CA GLY A 18 19.44 -14.80 -4.80
C GLY A 18 18.98 -14.81 -3.33
N PRO A 19 18.30 -15.89 -2.90
CA PRO A 19 17.67 -15.98 -1.58
C PRO A 19 18.66 -16.26 -0.43
N GLU A 20 19.81 -16.89 -0.71
CA GLU A 20 20.78 -17.28 0.31
C GLU A 20 21.39 -16.10 1.10
N PRO A 21 21.86 -15.01 0.46
CA PRO A 21 22.42 -13.85 1.17
C PRO A 21 21.43 -13.22 2.15
N VAL A 22 20.15 -13.13 1.77
CA VAL A 22 19.10 -12.56 2.62
C VAL A 22 18.88 -13.41 3.87
N ALA A 23 18.84 -14.74 3.71
CA ALA A 23 18.69 -15.65 4.84
C ALA A 23 19.88 -15.58 5.81
N LYS A 24 21.10 -15.49 5.28
CA LYS A 24 22.34 -15.36 6.08
C LYS A 24 22.43 -14.02 6.81
N ALA A 25 21.96 -12.92 6.20
CA ALA A 25 22.00 -11.59 6.78
C ALA A 25 21.01 -11.36 7.94
N ARG A 26 19.94 -12.17 8.03
CA ARG A 26 18.88 -12.01 9.04
C ARG A 26 19.40 -12.03 10.48
N GLY A 27 20.25 -13.01 10.82
CA GLY A 27 20.79 -13.15 12.18
C GLY A 27 21.67 -11.98 12.62
N PRO A 28 22.74 -11.66 11.87
CA PRO A 28 23.59 -10.49 12.13
C PRO A 28 22.81 -9.19 12.19
N PHE A 29 21.80 -9.00 11.34
CA PHE A 29 20.94 -7.82 11.36
C PHE A 29 20.14 -7.70 12.67
N ILE A 30 19.52 -8.79 13.14
CA ILE A 30 18.80 -8.80 14.42
C ILE A 30 19.77 -8.54 15.57
N ALA A 31 20.93 -9.20 15.60
CA ALA A 31 21.94 -8.98 16.63
C ALA A 31 22.41 -7.52 16.67
N TYR A 32 22.67 -6.93 15.50
CA TYR A 32 23.02 -5.52 15.37
C TYR A 32 21.94 -4.59 15.93
N MET A 33 20.66 -4.84 15.60
CA MET A 33 19.54 -4.07 16.16
C MET A 33 19.45 -4.18 17.68
N VAL A 34 19.57 -5.39 18.24
CA VAL A 34 19.54 -5.60 19.70
C VAL A 34 20.67 -4.84 20.39
N VAL A 35 21.89 -4.96 19.87
CA VAL A 35 23.06 -4.27 20.44
C VAL A 35 22.86 -2.76 20.44
N ILE A 36 22.44 -2.17 19.33
CA ILE A 36 22.20 -0.72 19.27
C ILE A 36 21.06 -0.29 20.20
N SER A 37 19.95 -1.03 20.24
CA SER A 37 18.84 -0.71 21.15
C SER A 37 19.27 -0.74 22.61
N VAL A 38 20.11 -1.70 23.02
CA VAL A 38 20.66 -1.77 24.37
C VAL A 38 21.59 -0.59 24.64
N LEU A 39 22.40 -0.15 23.67
CA LEU A 39 23.32 0.98 23.82
C LEU A 39 22.61 2.35 23.91
N VAL A 40 21.42 2.48 23.34
CA VAL A 40 20.61 3.72 23.44
C VAL A 40 20.11 3.96 24.86
N LEU A 41 19.80 2.90 25.62
CA LEU A 41 19.23 3.01 26.97
C LEU A 41 20.15 3.74 27.98
N PRO A 42 21.43 3.36 28.17
CA PRO A 42 22.31 4.07 29.08
C PRO A 42 22.56 5.51 28.63
N LEU A 43 22.59 5.77 27.31
CA LEU A 43 22.73 7.12 26.78
C LEU A 43 21.52 8.00 27.13
N ALA A 44 20.31 7.48 26.98
CA ALA A 44 19.08 8.18 27.36
C ALA A 44 19.05 8.48 28.87
N LEU A 45 19.41 7.51 29.71
CA LEU A 45 19.50 7.69 31.16
C LEU A 45 20.54 8.74 31.55
N ALA A 46 21.72 8.73 30.91
CA ALA A 46 22.75 9.74 31.12
C ALA A 46 22.25 11.14 30.71
N GLY A 47 21.56 11.27 29.57
CA GLY A 47 20.97 12.52 29.15
C GLY A 47 19.95 13.07 30.14
N MET A 48 19.01 12.24 30.60
CA MET A 48 17.97 12.67 31.56
C MET A 48 18.50 13.07 32.94
N THR A 49 19.67 12.56 33.34
CA THR A 49 20.24 12.78 34.68
C THR A 49 21.29 13.88 34.72
N LEU A 50 22.05 14.06 33.62
CA LEU A 50 23.16 15.01 33.56
C LEU A 50 22.75 16.34 32.92
N LEU A 51 21.86 16.32 31.92
CA LEU A 51 21.45 17.52 31.19
C LEU A 51 20.29 18.24 31.89
N PRO A 52 20.16 19.57 31.68
CA PRO A 52 18.98 20.31 32.14
C PRO A 52 17.71 19.82 31.42
N GLY A 53 16.55 20.00 32.05
CA GLY A 53 15.28 19.42 31.61
C GLY A 53 14.72 19.95 30.29
N ASP A 54 15.29 21.03 29.75
CA ASP A 54 14.99 21.62 28.45
C ASP A 54 15.88 21.09 27.32
N ALA A 55 16.85 20.22 27.61
CA ALA A 55 17.72 19.64 26.60
C ALA A 55 16.95 18.71 25.66
N GLU A 56 17.13 18.92 24.36
CA GLU A 56 16.49 18.13 23.30
C GLU A 56 16.97 16.66 23.33
N PRO A 57 16.08 15.67 23.54
CA PRO A 57 16.44 14.26 23.67
C PRO A 57 17.19 13.70 22.45
N ASP A 58 16.87 14.20 21.26
CA ASP A 58 17.49 13.78 20.01
C ASP A 58 18.96 14.21 19.91
N LEU A 59 19.39 15.19 20.73
CA LEU A 59 20.75 15.70 20.79
C LEU A 59 21.56 15.17 21.98
N TYR A 60 21.02 14.27 22.81
CA TYR A 60 21.74 13.75 24.00
C TYR A 60 23.09 13.13 23.68
N VAL A 61 23.22 12.45 22.53
CA VAL A 61 24.49 11.88 22.06
C VAL A 61 25.61 12.91 21.92
N LEU A 62 25.26 14.17 21.65
CA LEU A 62 26.18 15.28 21.50
C LEU A 62 26.26 16.13 22.77
N ALA A 63 25.12 16.39 23.40
CA ALA A 63 25.01 17.28 24.55
C ALA A 63 25.70 16.71 25.81
N VAL A 64 25.56 15.41 26.08
CA VAL A 64 26.19 14.77 27.25
C VAL A 64 27.72 14.94 27.26
N PRO A 65 28.49 14.55 26.21
CA PRO A 65 29.93 14.72 26.23
C PRO A 65 30.36 16.20 26.22
N LEU A 66 29.60 17.10 25.60
CA LEU A 66 29.90 18.53 25.63
C LEU A 66 29.77 19.12 27.03
N GLN A 67 28.72 18.76 27.77
CA GLN A 67 28.51 19.23 29.14
C GLN A 67 29.60 18.72 30.10
N GLN A 68 30.16 17.54 29.84
CA GLN A 68 31.26 16.96 30.60
C GLN A 68 32.66 17.45 30.14
N GLY A 69 32.74 18.36 29.17
CA GLY A 69 34.01 18.88 28.63
C GLY A 69 34.77 17.91 27.71
N HIS A 70 34.17 16.79 27.33
CA HIS A 70 34.76 15.78 26.44
C HIS A 70 34.54 16.12 24.95
N HIS A 71 35.12 17.23 24.49
CA HIS A 71 34.94 17.75 23.13
C HIS A 71 35.35 16.77 22.02
N LEU A 72 36.38 15.94 22.25
CA LEU A 72 36.82 14.94 21.27
C LEU A 72 35.75 13.87 21.03
N VAL A 73 35.08 13.42 22.10
CA VAL A 73 34.01 12.42 22.01
C VAL A 73 32.80 13.01 21.30
N ALA A 74 32.44 14.26 21.63
CA ALA A 74 31.39 15.00 20.94
C ALA A 74 31.69 15.15 19.44
N LEU A 75 32.94 15.47 19.08
CA LEU A 75 33.37 15.60 17.68
C LEU A 75 33.27 14.27 16.93
N LEU A 76 33.72 13.16 17.53
CA LEU A 76 33.61 11.83 16.93
C LEU A 76 32.15 11.41 16.75
N ALA A 77 31.30 11.65 17.76
CA ALA A 77 29.87 11.39 17.69
C ALA A 77 29.20 12.22 16.58
N PHE A 78 29.54 13.51 16.50
CA PHE A 78 29.04 14.40 15.44
C PHE A 78 29.46 13.91 14.05
N LEU A 79 30.74 13.56 13.86
CA LEU A 79 31.26 13.11 12.57
C LEU A 79 30.61 11.77 12.15
N GLY A 80 30.41 10.86 13.11
CA GLY A 80 29.70 9.60 12.89
C GLY A 80 28.23 9.82 12.52
N GLY A 81 27.50 10.66 13.27
CA GLY A 81 26.10 10.99 13.02
C GLY A 81 25.89 11.71 11.68
N PHE A 82 26.74 12.68 11.38
CA PHE A 82 26.71 13.42 10.12
C PHE A 82 26.99 12.51 8.91
N SER A 83 27.99 11.63 9.01
CA SER A 83 28.30 10.65 7.97
C SER A 83 27.14 9.67 7.75
N ALA A 84 26.57 9.13 8.83
CA ALA A 84 25.42 8.23 8.76
C ALA A 84 24.19 8.89 8.12
N ALA A 85 23.86 10.12 8.52
CA ALA A 85 22.75 10.88 7.96
C ALA A 85 22.95 11.15 6.46
N THR A 86 24.16 11.58 6.06
CA THR A 86 24.50 11.84 4.65
C THR A 86 24.39 10.56 3.82
N ALA A 87 24.93 9.45 4.30
CA ALA A 87 24.84 8.16 3.63
C ALA A 87 23.37 7.71 3.46
N MET A 88 22.54 7.89 4.48
CA MET A 88 21.11 7.56 4.42
C MET A 88 20.40 8.37 3.33
N VAL A 89 20.59 9.69 3.30
CA VAL A 89 19.97 10.59 2.30
C VAL A 89 20.40 10.21 0.88
N VAL A 90 21.69 9.94 0.65
CA VAL A 90 22.20 9.57 -0.67
C VAL A 90 21.59 8.24 -1.13
N VAL A 91 21.59 7.21 -0.28
CA VAL A 91 21.05 5.89 -0.65
C VAL A 91 19.55 5.95 -0.90
N GLU A 92 18.79 6.64 -0.05
CA GLU A 92 17.33 6.77 -0.20
C GLU A 92 16.93 7.53 -1.45
N THR A 93 17.60 8.66 -1.74
CA THR A 93 17.31 9.45 -2.95
C THR A 93 17.64 8.70 -4.23
N ILE A 94 18.71 7.90 -4.26
CA ILE A 94 19.05 7.05 -5.41
C ILE A 94 17.99 5.95 -5.61
N ALA A 95 17.60 5.26 -4.53
CA ALA A 95 16.60 4.21 -4.59
C ALA A 95 15.24 4.74 -5.05
N LEU A 96 14.74 5.81 -4.41
CA LEU A 96 13.46 6.44 -4.75
C LEU A 96 13.46 7.00 -6.17
N SER A 97 14.55 7.64 -6.59
CA SER A 97 14.65 8.16 -7.95
C SER A 97 14.68 7.06 -9.00
N THR A 98 15.32 5.93 -8.71
CA THR A 98 15.30 4.74 -9.58
C THR A 98 13.89 4.18 -9.73
N MET A 99 13.17 4.00 -8.62
CA MET A 99 11.79 3.51 -8.61
C MET A 99 10.83 4.48 -9.29
N ALA A 100 10.88 5.77 -8.96
CA ALA A 100 10.03 6.79 -9.58
C ALA A 100 10.28 6.88 -11.09
N THR A 101 11.53 6.76 -11.53
CA THR A 101 11.85 6.74 -12.97
C THR A 101 11.28 5.50 -13.64
N ASN A 102 11.47 4.31 -13.06
CA ASN A 102 11.08 3.04 -13.65
C ASN A 102 9.56 2.82 -13.65
N ASP A 103 8.91 3.10 -12.53
CA ASP A 103 7.51 2.72 -12.29
C ASP A 103 6.53 3.83 -12.69
N LEU A 104 6.96 5.10 -12.60
CA LEU A 104 6.11 6.25 -12.88
C LEU A 104 6.36 6.85 -14.26
N LEU A 105 7.62 7.07 -14.63
CA LEU A 105 7.96 7.85 -15.83
C LEU A 105 8.28 7.01 -17.07
N ALA A 106 8.93 5.85 -16.92
CA ALA A 106 9.21 4.97 -18.06
C ALA A 106 7.95 4.61 -18.87
N PRO A 107 6.81 4.19 -18.27
CA PRO A 107 5.60 3.90 -19.04
C PRO A 107 5.03 5.15 -19.74
N LEU A 108 5.17 6.34 -19.16
CA LEU A 108 4.72 7.59 -19.77
C LEU A 108 5.62 8.06 -20.92
N LEU A 109 6.93 7.83 -20.80
CA LEU A 109 7.92 8.20 -21.81
C LEU A 109 7.88 7.27 -23.02
N LEU A 110 7.72 5.96 -22.78
CA LEU A 110 7.60 4.93 -23.82
C LEU A 110 6.32 5.08 -24.64
N ARG A 111 5.19 5.45 -24.02
CA ARG A 111 3.93 5.69 -24.74
C ARG A 111 3.97 6.90 -25.67
N ARG A 112 4.91 7.83 -25.49
CA ARG A 112 4.97 9.10 -26.22
C ARG A 112 6.01 9.13 -27.35
N HIS A 113 6.89 8.13 -27.50
CA HIS A 113 7.97 8.18 -28.49
C HIS A 113 8.13 6.84 -29.21
N GLY A 114 7.66 6.80 -30.46
CA GLY A 114 7.99 5.75 -31.44
C GLY A 114 9.28 6.04 -32.25
N GLU A 115 9.94 7.19 -32.04
CA GLU A 115 11.00 7.69 -32.94
C GLU A 115 12.25 8.25 -32.23
N ALA A 116 12.50 7.89 -30.98
CA ALA A 116 13.72 8.33 -30.30
C ALA A 116 14.86 7.33 -30.56
N GLY A 117 15.95 7.80 -31.18
CA GLY A 117 17.13 6.99 -31.49
C GLY A 117 17.78 6.36 -30.25
N GLU A 118 18.32 5.15 -30.44
CA GLU A 118 19.03 4.39 -29.41
C GLU A 118 20.15 5.26 -28.78
N GLY A 119 20.11 5.46 -27.46
CA GLY A 119 21.06 6.30 -26.70
C GLY A 119 20.55 7.69 -26.28
N GLU A 120 19.58 8.28 -26.99
CA GLU A 120 18.92 9.53 -26.59
C GLU A 120 18.00 9.29 -25.37
N LEU A 121 17.33 8.14 -25.36
CA LEU A 121 16.49 7.69 -24.24
C LEU A 121 17.30 7.56 -22.95
N GLY A 122 18.48 6.92 -23.02
CA GLY A 122 19.34 6.70 -21.86
C GLY A 122 19.80 8.02 -21.22
N ARG A 123 20.26 8.98 -22.04
CA ARG A 123 20.65 10.32 -21.56
C ARG A 123 19.47 11.10 -20.98
N ARG A 124 18.27 10.96 -21.56
CA ARG A 124 17.05 11.58 -21.03
C ARG A 124 16.64 10.97 -19.69
N MET A 125 16.70 9.65 -19.54
CA MET A 125 16.42 8.95 -18.28
C MET A 125 17.40 9.39 -17.18
N LEU A 126 18.68 9.57 -17.49
CA LEU A 126 19.66 10.09 -16.51
C LEU A 126 19.36 11.52 -16.07
N ARG A 127 18.97 12.42 -16.99
CA ARG A 127 18.55 13.79 -16.64
C ARG A 127 17.31 13.79 -15.75
N VAL A 128 16.31 13.01 -16.12
CA VAL A 128 15.07 12.85 -15.34
C VAL A 128 15.39 12.37 -13.92
N ARG A 129 16.25 11.35 -13.77
CA ARG A 129 16.67 10.84 -12.46
C ARG A 129 17.32 11.93 -11.60
N ARG A 130 18.19 12.77 -12.17
CA ARG A 130 18.82 13.90 -11.46
C ARG A 130 17.80 14.94 -11.00
N VAL A 131 16.82 15.26 -11.84
CA VAL A 131 15.73 16.18 -11.48
C VAL A 131 14.88 15.61 -10.34
N ILE A 132 14.57 14.31 -10.38
CA ILE A 132 13.83 13.65 -9.29
C ILE A 132 14.62 13.69 -7.99
N ILE A 133 15.94 13.43 -8.01
CA ILE A 133 16.79 13.53 -6.81
C ILE A 133 16.71 14.95 -6.23
N ALA A 134 16.89 15.97 -7.06
CA ALA A 134 16.81 17.36 -6.63
C ALA A 134 15.43 17.71 -6.05
N ALA A 135 14.36 17.22 -6.69
CA ALA A 135 12.98 17.42 -6.22
C ALA A 135 12.71 16.74 -4.88
N ILE A 136 13.16 15.49 -4.69
CA ILE A 136 13.02 14.76 -3.42
C ILE A 136 13.74 15.50 -2.31
N VAL A 137 14.99 15.92 -2.54
CA VAL A 137 15.78 16.67 -1.54
C VAL A 137 15.12 18.02 -1.23
N ALA A 138 14.60 18.73 -2.24
CA ALA A 138 13.90 19.99 -2.03
C ALA A 138 12.63 19.82 -1.21
N VAL A 139 11.80 18.81 -1.50
CA VAL A 139 10.60 18.50 -0.73
C VAL A 139 10.95 18.09 0.70
N ALA A 140 11.98 17.27 0.89
CA ALA A 140 12.45 16.89 2.21
C ALA A 140 12.94 18.10 3.03
N LEU A 141 13.64 19.04 2.40
CA LEU A 141 14.10 20.27 3.05
C LEU A 141 12.92 21.18 3.43
N VAL A 142 11.93 21.33 2.55
CA VAL A 142 10.71 22.08 2.85
C VAL A 142 9.96 21.43 4.00
N TYR A 143 9.76 20.11 3.95
CA TYR A 143 9.10 19.37 5.02
C TYR A 143 9.82 19.55 6.36
N GLY A 144 11.14 19.33 6.40
CA GLY A 144 11.95 19.50 7.61
C GLY A 144 11.93 20.92 8.19
N ARG A 145 11.77 21.95 7.35
CA ARG A 145 11.63 23.35 7.79
C ARG A 145 10.22 23.69 8.26
N SER A 146 9.21 22.93 7.83
CA SER A 146 7.81 23.12 8.21
C SER A 146 7.39 22.35 9.46
N LEU A 147 8.23 21.44 9.96
CA LEU A 147 7.97 20.71 11.18
C LEU A 147 7.90 21.66 12.38
N GLY A 148 7.00 21.38 13.32
CA GLY A 148 6.97 22.06 14.61
C GLY A 148 8.29 21.85 15.37
N ALA A 149 8.77 22.88 16.07
CA ALA A 149 10.06 22.88 16.75
C ALA A 149 10.24 21.73 17.77
N ASP A 150 9.14 21.21 18.31
CA ASP A 150 9.15 20.20 19.38
C ASP A 150 8.81 18.78 18.91
N LEU A 151 8.75 18.51 17.59
CA LEU A 151 8.39 17.18 17.09
C LEU A 151 9.60 16.23 17.10
N PRO A 152 9.64 15.20 17.96
CA PRO A 152 10.81 14.31 18.04
C PRO A 152 11.01 13.51 16.77
N LEU A 153 12.27 13.18 16.43
CA LEU A 153 12.62 12.37 15.27
C LEU A 153 11.88 11.02 15.25
N ALA A 154 11.68 10.42 16.42
CA ALA A 154 10.90 9.18 16.57
C ALA A 154 9.45 9.33 16.08
N SER A 155 8.80 10.47 16.35
CA SER A 155 7.43 10.74 15.92
C SER A 155 7.32 10.88 14.41
N ILE A 156 8.29 11.53 13.77
CA ILE A 156 8.39 11.61 12.30
C ILE A 156 8.46 10.21 11.70
N GLY A 157 9.31 9.34 12.28
CA GLY A 157 9.43 7.94 11.87
C GLY A 157 8.12 7.16 12.03
N LEU A 158 7.41 7.34 13.14
CA LEU A 158 6.13 6.68 13.39
C LEU A 158 5.04 7.13 12.41
N ILE A 159 4.95 8.43 12.08
CA ILE A 159 4.03 8.96 11.07
C ILE A 159 4.35 8.35 9.70
N ALA A 160 5.62 8.29 9.32
CA ALA A 160 6.05 7.66 8.07
C ALA A 160 5.73 6.15 8.05
N PHE A 161 5.93 5.43 9.16
CA PHE A 161 5.58 4.01 9.26
C PHE A 161 4.07 3.77 9.17
N ALA A 162 3.23 4.62 9.75
CA ALA A 162 1.78 4.56 9.58
C ALA A 162 1.37 4.79 8.11
N GLY A 163 2.07 5.66 7.39
CA GLY A 163 1.86 5.89 5.96
C GLY A 163 2.26 4.67 5.12
N VAL A 164 3.42 4.09 5.40
CA VAL A 164 3.90 2.87 4.71
C VAL A 164 3.05 1.64 5.07
N ALA A 165 2.45 1.60 6.27
CA ALA A 165 1.55 0.52 6.67
C ALA A 165 0.31 0.43 5.78
N GLN A 166 -0.07 1.49 5.06
CA GLN A 166 -1.21 1.48 4.13
C GLN A 166 -1.06 0.46 2.98
N PHE A 167 0.17 0.04 2.66
CA PHE A 167 0.40 -1.01 1.67
C PHE A 167 0.20 -2.43 2.24
N ALA A 168 0.22 -2.59 3.57
CA ALA A 168 0.19 -3.89 4.21
C ALA A 168 -1.12 -4.67 3.98
N PRO A 169 -2.33 -4.07 4.08
CA PRO A 169 -3.58 -4.79 3.84
C PRO A 169 -3.64 -5.46 2.47
N ALA A 170 -3.30 -4.71 1.41
CA ALA A 170 -3.31 -5.24 0.05
C ALA A 170 -2.25 -6.32 -0.15
N LEU A 171 -1.04 -6.12 0.38
CA LEU A 171 0.06 -7.09 0.25
C LEU A 171 -0.26 -8.40 0.99
N ILE A 172 -0.74 -8.33 2.23
CA ILE A 172 -1.15 -9.49 3.02
C ILE A 172 -2.33 -10.20 2.35
N ALA A 173 -3.34 -9.47 1.90
CA ALA A 173 -4.50 -10.07 1.26
C ALA A 173 -4.13 -10.79 -0.05
N THR A 174 -3.24 -10.21 -0.84
CA THR A 174 -2.79 -10.79 -2.11
C THR A 174 -2.02 -12.10 -1.88
N VAL A 175 -1.07 -12.10 -0.95
CA VAL A 175 -0.22 -13.28 -0.66
C VAL A 175 -0.97 -14.34 0.16
N GLY A 176 -1.77 -13.93 1.15
CA GLY A 176 -2.43 -14.83 2.10
C GLY A 176 -3.75 -15.41 1.62
N TRP A 177 -4.50 -14.67 0.79
CA TRP A 177 -5.87 -15.06 0.39
C TRP A 177 -6.10 -15.02 -1.14
N ASN A 178 -5.04 -14.97 -1.95
CA ASN A 178 -5.14 -14.85 -3.41
C ASN A 178 -6.05 -13.70 -3.86
N PHE A 179 -6.06 -12.60 -3.11
CA PHE A 179 -6.84 -11.41 -3.45
C PHE A 179 -6.31 -10.79 -4.76
N ALA A 180 -7.17 -10.71 -5.78
CA ALA A 180 -6.79 -10.21 -7.11
C ALA A 180 -7.59 -8.97 -7.56
N ASN A 181 -8.25 -8.26 -6.63
CA ASN A 181 -9.09 -7.12 -6.98
C ASN A 181 -8.34 -5.78 -6.93
N HIS A 182 -7.84 -5.35 -8.10
CA HIS A 182 -7.08 -4.10 -8.23
C HIS A 182 -7.89 -2.84 -7.91
N THR A 183 -9.19 -2.82 -8.20
CA THR A 183 -10.06 -1.67 -7.94
C THR A 183 -10.23 -1.47 -6.43
N ALA A 184 -10.54 -2.55 -5.72
CA ALA A 184 -10.67 -2.56 -4.27
C ALA A 184 -9.36 -2.19 -3.56
N ALA A 185 -8.22 -2.75 -3.99
CA ALA A 185 -6.92 -2.38 -3.43
C ALA A 185 -6.59 -0.89 -3.64
N ARG A 186 -6.84 -0.35 -4.84
CA ARG A 186 -6.59 1.07 -5.13
C ARG A 186 -7.45 1.99 -4.29
N ALA A 187 -8.75 1.69 -4.18
CA ALA A 187 -9.67 2.49 -3.38
C ALA A 187 -9.33 2.45 -1.88
N GLY A 188 -8.97 1.28 -1.35
CA GLY A 188 -8.48 1.13 0.02
C GLY A 188 -7.23 1.98 0.27
N LEU A 189 -6.23 1.85 -0.61
CA LEU A 189 -4.99 2.61 -0.50
C LEU A 189 -5.23 4.13 -0.57
N ILE A 190 -6.04 4.60 -1.52
CA ILE A 190 -6.35 6.03 -1.68
C ILE A 190 -7.09 6.55 -0.44
N GLY A 191 -8.12 5.84 0.02
CA GLY A 191 -8.88 6.25 1.20
C GLY A 191 -8.02 6.27 2.46
N GLY A 192 -7.20 5.25 2.68
CA GLY A 192 -6.28 5.19 3.81
C GLY A 192 -5.23 6.30 3.79
N VAL A 193 -4.64 6.59 2.63
CA VAL A 193 -3.67 7.67 2.47
C VAL A 193 -4.31 9.04 2.70
N ILE A 194 -5.53 9.28 2.21
CA ILE A 194 -6.25 10.55 2.46
C ILE A 194 -6.46 10.77 3.96
N VAL A 195 -6.94 9.75 4.67
CA VAL A 195 -7.15 9.83 6.13
C VAL A 195 -5.82 9.98 6.87
N TRP A 196 -4.76 9.29 6.44
CA TRP A 196 -3.42 9.45 7.01
C TRP A 196 -2.87 10.88 6.78
N ILE A 197 -3.04 11.45 5.58
CA ILE A 197 -2.65 12.83 5.29
C ILE A 197 -3.36 13.77 6.28
N TYR A 198 -4.67 13.59 6.42
CA TYR A 198 -5.50 14.44 7.25
C TYR A 198 -5.21 14.34 8.75
N CYS A 199 -5.07 13.12 9.28
CA CYS A 199 -4.90 12.88 10.71
C CYS A 199 -3.46 13.00 11.21
N LEU A 200 -2.46 12.72 10.36
CA LEU A 200 -1.08 12.56 10.81
C LEU A 200 -0.11 13.51 10.09
N LEU A 201 -0.14 13.54 8.75
CA LEU A 201 0.83 14.36 8.00
C LEU A 201 0.55 15.86 8.17
N LEU A 202 -0.71 16.28 8.00
CA LEU A 202 -1.07 17.69 8.00
C LEU A 202 -0.85 18.36 9.36
N PRO A 203 -1.22 17.73 10.50
CA PRO A 203 -0.91 18.28 11.83
C PRO A 203 0.60 18.34 12.14
N SER A 204 1.42 17.52 11.46
CA SER A 204 2.89 17.51 11.70
C SER A 204 3.63 18.73 11.16
N ILE A 205 3.04 19.43 10.17
CA ILE A 205 3.64 20.60 9.50
C ILE A 205 3.06 21.95 9.96
N GLY A 206 2.24 21.93 11.01
CA GLY A 206 1.56 23.11 11.57
C GLY A 206 0.09 22.85 11.89
N GLU A 207 -0.65 23.90 12.23
CA GLU A 207 -2.08 23.78 12.58
C GLU A 207 -2.94 23.25 11.41
N GLY A 208 -2.50 23.45 10.15
CA GLY A 208 -3.18 22.92 8.97
C GLY A 208 -4.63 23.40 8.84
N VAL A 209 -5.47 22.61 8.15
CA VAL A 209 -6.91 22.89 8.00
C VAL A 209 -7.74 22.21 9.10
N GLY A 210 -7.09 21.37 9.94
CA GLY A 210 -7.74 20.52 10.93
C GLY A 210 -8.60 21.29 11.94
N PRO A 211 -8.05 22.26 12.68
CA PRO A 211 -8.79 23.05 13.68
C PRO A 211 -9.95 23.84 13.07
N ALA A 212 -9.77 24.41 11.87
CA ALA A 212 -10.82 25.14 11.16
C ALA A 212 -11.98 24.21 10.74
N LEU A 213 -11.65 23.01 10.24
CA LEU A 213 -12.63 21.96 9.92
C LEU A 213 -13.32 21.42 11.17
N ALA A 214 -12.59 21.21 12.26
CA ALA A 214 -13.15 20.77 13.52
C ALA A 214 -14.16 21.80 14.06
N GLN A 215 -13.83 23.09 14.02
CA GLN A 215 -14.76 24.16 14.40
C GLN A 215 -15.99 24.20 13.50
N PHE A 216 -15.80 24.12 12.17
CA PHE A 216 -16.90 24.12 11.21
C PHE A 216 -17.85 22.92 11.39
N THR A 217 -17.30 21.75 11.71
CA THR A 217 -18.04 20.48 11.81
C THR A 217 -18.46 20.15 13.24
N ARG A 218 -18.32 21.08 14.18
CA ARG A 218 -18.58 20.87 15.62
C ARG A 218 -17.84 19.65 16.20
N GLY A 219 -16.60 19.45 15.78
CA GLY A 219 -15.70 18.39 16.25
C GLY A 219 -15.85 17.04 15.56
N TRP A 220 -16.71 16.91 14.55
CA TRP A 220 -16.88 15.62 13.83
C TRP A 220 -15.69 15.29 12.94
N LEU A 221 -15.10 16.30 12.31
CA LEU A 221 -13.85 16.17 11.57
C LEU A 221 -12.75 16.84 12.40
N ASP A 222 -12.52 16.31 13.59
CA ASP A 222 -11.32 16.59 14.37
C ASP A 222 -10.24 15.56 13.99
N PRO A 223 -9.03 15.97 13.52
CA PRO A 223 -7.94 15.05 13.25
C PRO A 223 -7.57 14.15 14.44
N ASP A 224 -7.70 14.66 15.67
CA ASP A 224 -7.34 13.95 16.90
C ASP A 224 -8.49 13.08 17.44
N ALA A 225 -9.73 13.37 17.03
CA ALA A 225 -10.95 12.73 17.52
C ALA A 225 -11.99 12.57 16.41
N LEU A 226 -11.62 11.90 15.32
CA LEU A 226 -12.51 11.71 14.17
C LEU A 226 -13.85 11.09 14.59
N LEU A 227 -14.95 11.69 14.14
CA LEU A 227 -16.33 11.34 14.50
C LEU A 227 -16.59 11.35 16.01
N GLY A 228 -15.82 12.12 16.77
CA GLY A 228 -15.87 12.20 18.24
C GLY A 228 -15.19 11.04 18.97
N TRP A 229 -14.51 10.14 18.25
CA TRP A 229 -13.84 8.98 18.83
C TRP A 229 -12.36 9.28 19.01
N ARG A 230 -11.90 9.29 20.27
CA ARG A 230 -10.51 9.56 20.63
C ARG A 230 -9.83 8.27 21.10
N ILE A 231 -9.11 7.62 20.19
CA ILE A 231 -8.46 6.32 20.46
C ILE A 231 -7.00 6.55 20.85
N GLY A 232 -6.71 6.59 22.15
CA GLY A 232 -5.35 6.70 22.67
C GLY A 232 -4.67 8.03 22.29
N SER A 233 -3.43 7.96 21.80
CA SER A 233 -2.70 9.14 21.32
C SER A 233 -3.10 9.53 19.89
N PRO A 234 -2.87 10.79 19.46
CA PRO A 234 -3.16 11.24 18.08
C PRO A 234 -2.59 10.31 17.00
N LEU A 235 -1.36 9.83 17.22
CA LEU A 235 -0.70 8.87 16.34
C LEU A 235 -1.48 7.55 16.23
N VAL A 236 -1.93 7.00 17.36
CA VAL A 236 -2.71 5.76 17.39
C VAL A 236 -4.05 5.98 16.70
N ASN A 237 -4.75 7.07 17.04
CA ASN A 237 -6.04 7.41 16.45
C ASN A 237 -5.95 7.53 14.92
N GLY A 238 -5.02 8.32 14.40
CA GLY A 238 -4.81 8.50 12.96
C GLY A 238 -4.40 7.21 12.25
N THR A 239 -3.61 6.36 12.91
CA THR A 239 -3.22 5.05 12.35
C THR A 239 -4.41 4.09 12.27
N VAL A 240 -5.23 4.02 13.32
CA VAL A 240 -6.44 3.18 13.37
C VAL A 240 -7.45 3.62 12.31
N TRP A 241 -7.73 4.93 12.20
CA TRP A 241 -8.67 5.44 11.21
C TRP A 241 -8.18 5.24 9.78
N SER A 242 -6.91 5.54 9.50
CA SER A 242 -6.36 5.39 8.14
C SER A 242 -6.34 3.93 7.69
N LEU A 243 -5.83 3.01 8.52
CA LEU A 243 -5.86 1.58 8.20
C LEU A 243 -7.28 1.00 8.19
N GLY A 244 -8.15 1.47 9.08
CA GLY A 244 -9.55 1.07 9.15
C GLY A 244 -10.30 1.41 7.87
N VAL A 245 -10.18 2.65 7.39
CA VAL A 245 -10.77 3.09 6.11
C VAL A 245 -10.18 2.31 4.94
N ASN A 246 -8.87 2.06 4.94
CA ASN A 246 -8.21 1.28 3.90
C ASN A 246 -8.80 -0.13 3.79
N VAL A 247 -8.84 -0.86 4.91
CA VAL A 247 -9.38 -2.22 4.97
C VAL A 247 -10.88 -2.22 4.65
N ALA A 248 -11.65 -1.26 5.18
CA ALA A 248 -13.10 -1.19 4.96
C ALA A 248 -13.45 -0.94 3.49
N LEU A 249 -12.77 -0.01 2.81
CA LEU A 249 -12.99 0.24 1.39
C LEU A 249 -12.55 -0.96 0.54
N MET A 250 -11.40 -1.56 0.87
CA MET A 250 -10.90 -2.74 0.18
C MET A 250 -11.88 -3.93 0.32
N ALA A 251 -12.29 -4.26 1.53
CA ALA A 251 -13.22 -5.35 1.80
C ALA A 251 -14.60 -5.07 1.21
N GLY A 252 -15.14 -3.86 1.41
CA GLY A 252 -16.47 -3.47 0.94
C GLY A 252 -16.59 -3.51 -0.59
N LEU A 253 -15.59 -3.00 -1.32
CA LEU A 253 -15.60 -3.05 -2.78
C LEU A 253 -15.38 -4.47 -3.32
N HIS A 254 -14.51 -5.25 -2.67
CA HIS A 254 -14.31 -6.65 -3.03
C HIS A 254 -15.60 -7.46 -2.86
N MET A 255 -16.29 -7.30 -1.72
CA MET A 255 -17.58 -7.94 -1.47
C MET A 255 -18.64 -7.47 -2.47
N ARG A 256 -18.69 -6.17 -2.80
CA ARG A 256 -19.66 -5.62 -3.76
C ARG A 256 -19.46 -6.17 -5.16
N GLU A 257 -18.22 -6.30 -5.63
CA GLU A 257 -17.94 -6.89 -6.94
C GLU A 257 -18.27 -8.38 -6.97
N ARG A 258 -18.00 -9.11 -5.88
CA ARG A 258 -18.41 -10.52 -5.76
C ARG A 258 -19.93 -10.69 -5.78
N HIS A 259 -20.65 -9.82 -5.08
CA HIS A 259 -22.13 -9.83 -5.08
C HIS A 259 -22.70 -9.44 -6.45
N ARG A 260 -22.16 -8.41 -7.11
CA ARG A 260 -22.59 -8.03 -8.48
C ARG A 260 -22.31 -9.14 -9.50
N GLY A 261 -21.14 -9.77 -9.41
CA GLY A 261 -20.80 -10.91 -10.27
C GLY A 261 -21.77 -12.06 -10.07
N ASN A 262 -22.16 -12.37 -8.83
CA ASN A 262 -23.17 -13.40 -8.56
C ASN A 262 -24.57 -12.98 -9.04
N ALA A 263 -25.01 -11.75 -8.76
CA ALA A 263 -26.33 -11.27 -9.16
C ALA A 263 -26.51 -11.16 -10.68
N ALA A 264 -25.45 -10.80 -11.44
CA ALA A 264 -25.47 -10.82 -12.89
C ALA A 264 -25.60 -12.23 -13.48
N LEU A 265 -25.30 -13.27 -12.68
CA LEU A 265 -25.40 -14.68 -13.07
C LEU A 265 -26.68 -15.35 -12.55
N ASP A 266 -27.38 -14.72 -11.59
CA ASP A 266 -28.73 -15.11 -11.18
C ASP A 266 -29.77 -14.74 -12.25
N HIS A 267 -29.47 -13.76 -13.12
CA HIS A 267 -30.31 -13.39 -14.25
C HIS A 267 -29.49 -13.24 -15.54
N VAL A 268 -29.32 -14.37 -16.23
CA VAL A 268 -28.64 -14.48 -17.52
C VAL A 268 -29.65 -14.20 -18.62
N THR A 269 -29.43 -13.12 -19.37
CA THR A 269 -30.33 -12.67 -20.45
C THR A 269 -29.67 -12.72 -21.83
N THR A 270 -28.34 -12.73 -21.86
CA THR A 270 -27.54 -12.71 -23.10
C THR A 270 -26.70 -13.98 -23.28
N LEU A 271 -26.39 -14.29 -24.54
CA LEU A 271 -25.48 -15.39 -24.91
C LEU A 271 -24.09 -15.24 -24.27
N GLY A 272 -23.58 -14.02 -24.10
CA GLY A 272 -22.31 -13.75 -23.43
C GLY A 272 -22.32 -14.11 -21.94
N GLU A 273 -23.40 -13.78 -21.22
CA GLU A 273 -23.58 -14.16 -19.82
C GLU A 273 -23.73 -15.68 -19.66
N LEU A 274 -24.41 -16.34 -20.60
CA LEU A 274 -24.57 -17.80 -20.59
C LEU A 274 -23.22 -18.51 -20.80
N ARG A 275 -22.38 -17.96 -21.68
CA ARG A 275 -21.01 -18.45 -21.87
C ARG A 275 -20.17 -18.30 -20.60
N MET A 276 -20.26 -17.17 -19.90
CA MET A 276 -19.58 -16.96 -18.62
C MET A 276 -20.05 -17.95 -17.53
N LEU A 277 -21.36 -18.26 -17.50
CA LEU A 277 -21.91 -19.26 -16.59
C LEU A 277 -21.30 -20.64 -16.83
N VAL A 278 -21.23 -21.09 -18.09
CA VAL A 278 -20.66 -22.40 -18.45
C VAL A 278 -19.15 -22.48 -18.24
N ALA A 279 -18.41 -21.41 -18.58
CA ALA A 279 -16.97 -21.34 -18.38
C ALA A 279 -16.55 -21.58 -16.93
N ARG A 280 -17.41 -21.24 -15.96
CA ARG A 280 -17.14 -21.48 -14.54
C ARG A 280 -17.20 -22.96 -14.13
N PHE A 281 -17.99 -23.78 -14.82
CA PHE A 281 -18.13 -25.20 -14.51
C PHE A 281 -17.16 -26.06 -15.33
N VAL A 282 -16.89 -25.68 -16.57
CA VAL A 282 -16.20 -26.54 -17.55
C VAL A 282 -14.92 -25.89 -18.14
N GLY A 283 -14.66 -24.61 -17.85
CA GLY A 283 -13.52 -23.85 -18.37
C GLY A 283 -13.82 -23.10 -19.68
N ASP A 284 -13.01 -22.08 -19.98
CA ASP A 284 -13.22 -21.17 -21.13
C ASP A 284 -13.19 -21.86 -22.50
N GLY A 285 -12.41 -22.93 -22.63
CA GLY A 285 -12.26 -23.67 -23.89
C GLY A 285 -13.51 -24.45 -24.30
N GLU A 286 -14.23 -25.05 -23.35
CA GLU A 286 -15.49 -25.74 -23.64
C GLU A 286 -16.67 -24.77 -23.76
N ALA A 287 -16.60 -23.62 -23.09
CA ALA A 287 -17.62 -22.58 -23.15
C ALA A 287 -17.71 -21.89 -24.53
N GLU A 288 -16.67 -21.99 -25.37
CA GLU A 288 -16.68 -21.50 -26.76
C GLU A 288 -17.77 -22.15 -27.63
N ALA A 289 -18.17 -23.37 -27.30
CA ALA A 289 -19.20 -24.11 -28.03
C ALA A 289 -20.57 -23.41 -28.04
N ILE A 290 -20.84 -22.49 -27.11
CA ILE A 290 -22.08 -21.70 -27.03
C ILE A 290 -22.15 -20.63 -28.13
N GLY A 291 -21.00 -20.13 -28.60
CA GLY A 291 -20.91 -19.05 -29.59
C GLY A 291 -20.84 -19.49 -31.05
N VAL A 292 -20.78 -20.80 -31.34
CA VAL A 292 -20.62 -21.32 -32.71
C VAL A 292 -21.87 -21.08 -33.58
N THR A 293 -23.02 -20.77 -32.97
CA THR A 293 -24.29 -20.56 -33.72
C THR A 293 -24.62 -19.07 -33.96
N SER A 294 -24.14 -18.17 -33.10
CA SER A 294 -24.39 -16.72 -33.20
C SER A 294 -23.12 -15.95 -32.79
N PRO A 295 -22.49 -15.17 -33.69
CA PRO A 295 -21.28 -14.41 -33.38
C PRO A 295 -21.51 -13.18 -32.48
N ASP A 296 -22.78 -12.79 -32.25
CA ASP A 296 -23.13 -11.67 -31.39
C ASP A 296 -23.37 -12.12 -29.94
N LEU A 297 -22.42 -11.81 -29.06
CA LEU A 297 -22.48 -12.12 -27.62
C LEU A 297 -23.55 -11.30 -26.87
N ARG A 298 -24.14 -10.28 -27.48
CA ARG A 298 -25.23 -9.49 -26.89
C ARG A 298 -26.62 -9.96 -27.30
N ALA A 299 -26.71 -10.96 -28.18
CA ALA A 299 -27.99 -11.51 -28.58
C ALA A 299 -28.71 -12.21 -27.40
N PRO A 300 -30.05 -12.19 -27.38
CA PRO A 300 -30.85 -12.94 -26.41
C PRO A 300 -30.53 -14.43 -26.44
N ILE A 301 -30.79 -15.13 -25.34
CA ILE A 301 -30.54 -16.56 -25.25
C ILE A 301 -31.47 -17.35 -26.17
N ASP A 302 -30.89 -18.10 -27.10
CA ASP A 302 -31.63 -19.03 -27.95
C ASP A 302 -31.79 -20.40 -27.29
N GLY A 303 -32.91 -21.09 -27.56
CA GLY A 303 -33.19 -22.43 -27.03
C GLY A 303 -32.08 -23.49 -27.27
N PRO A 304 -31.40 -23.52 -28.43
CA PRO A 304 -30.24 -24.40 -28.66
C PRO A 304 -29.02 -24.05 -27.80
N ALA A 305 -28.79 -22.77 -27.52
CA ALA A 305 -27.68 -22.31 -26.68
C ALA A 305 -27.91 -22.72 -25.22
N ALA A 306 -29.13 -22.55 -24.71
CA ALA A 306 -29.50 -23.00 -23.36
C ALA A 306 -29.34 -24.52 -23.17
N ARG A 307 -29.77 -25.33 -24.15
CA ARG A 307 -29.59 -26.80 -24.12
C ARG A 307 -28.12 -27.22 -24.19
N THR A 308 -27.31 -26.48 -24.96
CA THR A 308 -25.87 -26.74 -25.05
C THR A 308 -25.19 -26.41 -23.73
N ALA A 309 -25.58 -25.30 -23.09
CA ALA A 309 -25.09 -24.94 -21.77
C ALA A 309 -25.47 -25.97 -20.69
N GLU A 310 -26.73 -26.43 -20.66
CA GLU A 310 -27.18 -27.50 -19.75
C GLU A 310 -26.35 -28.78 -19.92
N ARG A 311 -26.11 -29.20 -21.17
CA ARG A 311 -25.34 -30.41 -21.48
C ARG A 311 -23.88 -30.31 -21.04
N LEU A 312 -23.24 -29.15 -21.24
CA LEU A 312 -21.85 -28.93 -20.83
C LEU A 312 -21.73 -28.93 -19.30
N ILE A 313 -22.60 -28.20 -18.61
CA ILE A 313 -22.61 -28.17 -17.14
C ILE A 313 -22.95 -29.56 -16.56
N ALA A 314 -23.87 -30.30 -17.19
CA ALA A 314 -24.27 -31.65 -16.76
C ALA A 314 -23.11 -32.65 -16.76
N GLY A 315 -22.09 -32.44 -17.62
CA GLY A 315 -20.89 -33.27 -17.65
C GLY A 315 -20.06 -33.20 -16.37
N VAL A 316 -20.22 -32.13 -15.57
CA VAL A 316 -19.42 -31.89 -14.34
C VAL A 316 -20.24 -32.12 -13.08
N ILE A 317 -21.48 -31.64 -13.03
CA ILE A 317 -22.31 -31.64 -11.81
C ILE A 317 -23.60 -32.49 -11.90
N GLY A 318 -23.79 -33.20 -13.01
CA GLY A 318 -24.96 -34.03 -13.26
C GLY A 318 -26.15 -33.27 -13.87
N ALA A 319 -26.93 -33.98 -14.70
CA ALA A 319 -28.04 -33.42 -15.48
C ALA A 319 -29.16 -32.73 -14.64
N PRO A 320 -29.58 -33.25 -13.47
CA PRO A 320 -30.64 -32.61 -12.68
C PRO A 320 -30.23 -31.23 -12.15
N SER A 321 -29.01 -31.14 -11.62
CA SER A 321 -28.42 -29.91 -11.07
C SER A 321 -28.14 -28.89 -12.15
N ALA A 322 -27.60 -29.33 -13.30
CA ALA A 322 -27.33 -28.47 -14.45
C ALA A 322 -28.60 -27.83 -15.00
N ARG A 323 -29.69 -28.60 -15.14
CA ARG A 323 -30.99 -28.09 -15.59
C ARG A 323 -31.54 -27.04 -14.63
N LYS A 324 -31.47 -27.30 -13.32
CA LYS A 324 -31.96 -26.37 -12.30
C LYS A 324 -31.20 -25.05 -12.36
N ILE A 325 -29.87 -25.09 -12.44
CA ILE A 325 -29.00 -23.90 -12.51
C ILE A 325 -29.23 -23.09 -13.78
N VAL A 326 -29.27 -23.73 -14.96
CA VAL A 326 -29.50 -23.01 -16.22
C VAL A 326 -30.91 -22.43 -16.27
N ALA A 327 -31.92 -23.17 -15.84
CA ALA A 327 -33.30 -22.69 -15.83
C ALA A 327 -33.52 -21.55 -14.83
N SER A 328 -32.95 -21.62 -13.63
CA SER A 328 -33.08 -20.56 -12.62
C SER A 328 -32.34 -19.29 -13.03
N SER A 329 -31.14 -19.43 -13.60
CA SER A 329 -30.33 -18.32 -14.09
C SER A 329 -31.02 -17.60 -15.26
N ILE A 330 -31.69 -18.32 -16.16
CA ILE A 330 -32.44 -17.70 -17.27
C ILE A 330 -33.75 -17.07 -16.76
N ALA A 331 -34.41 -17.70 -15.79
CA ALA A 331 -35.68 -17.22 -15.24
C ALA A 331 -35.54 -16.05 -14.25
N GLY A 332 -34.32 -15.75 -13.76
CA GLY A 332 -34.09 -14.69 -12.77
C GLY A 332 -34.53 -15.05 -11.35
N SER A 333 -34.78 -16.32 -11.06
CA SER A 333 -35.16 -16.78 -9.71
C SER A 333 -33.91 -17.19 -8.94
N ALA A 334 -33.53 -16.42 -7.92
CA ALA A 334 -32.39 -16.74 -7.05
C ALA A 334 -32.53 -18.17 -6.48
N ILE A 335 -31.49 -18.99 -6.60
CA ILE A 335 -31.42 -20.29 -5.93
C ILE A 335 -30.97 -20.06 -4.49
N ASP A 336 -31.75 -20.53 -3.51
CA ASP A 336 -31.32 -20.66 -2.12
C ASP A 336 -30.46 -21.94 -1.95
N VAL A 337 -29.42 -21.88 -1.12
CA VAL A 337 -28.43 -22.99 -0.97
C VAL A 337 -29.07 -24.24 -0.33
N SER A 338 -30.26 -24.10 0.25
CA SER A 338 -31.10 -25.18 0.78
C SER A 338 -31.67 -26.12 -0.29
N ASP A 339 -31.55 -25.76 -1.57
CA ASP A 339 -32.26 -26.39 -2.68
C ASP A 339 -31.39 -27.33 -3.55
N VAL A 340 -30.11 -27.51 -3.18
CA VAL A 340 -29.10 -28.28 -3.93
C VAL A 340 -28.43 -29.39 -3.08
N VAL A 341 -28.95 -29.70 -1.89
CA VAL A 341 -28.53 -30.87 -1.09
C VAL A 341 -29.63 -31.91 -1.02
#